data_AF-A0A143PIT4-F1
#
_entry.id   AF-A0A143PIT4-F1
#
_cell.length_a   1.000
_cell.length_b   1.000
_cell.length_c   1.000
_cell.angle_alpha   90.00
_cell.angle_beta   90.00
_cell.angle_gamma   90.00
#
_symmetry.space_group_name_H-M   'P 1'
#
loop_
_entity.id
_entity.type
_entity.pdbx_description
1 polymer ?
#
loop_
_entity_poly.entity_id
_entity_poly.type
_entity_poly.pdbx_seq_one_letter_code
_entity_poly.pdbx_strand_id
1 'polypeptide(L)'
;MALNWISSRAASALPLIGIVLALANWNARPDAAWAWAATIVMFVVMVAVERRSQLASSRSSGDAASARSVASVTGAVAFGALMMIIPLALTLAHAYGVVDDPDGGRRTTMIILGAYLAVTGNAIPRKLPPTSSMQCDGARVQAFQRLAGWTWALCGLGFATAWLALPIDAAEPVSMALVVAAMFVTIVQLLRLRKPRHHAPGLN
;
A
#
# COMPACT_ATOMS: atom_id res chain seq x y z
N MET A 1 -23.27 7.30 5.93
CA MET A 1 -22.74 7.49 7.29
C MET A 1 -22.39 6.17 7.98
N ALA A 2 -23.26 5.14 7.95
CA ALA A 2 -23.00 3.84 8.59
C ALA A 2 -21.73 3.10 8.10
N LEU A 3 -21.42 3.17 6.79
CA LEU A 3 -20.25 2.48 6.22
C LEU A 3 -18.91 2.98 6.77
N ASN A 4 -18.78 4.29 7.01
CA ASN A 4 -17.56 4.90 7.57
C ASN A 4 -17.35 4.54 9.05
N TRP A 5 -18.44 4.30 9.78
CA TRP A 5 -18.38 3.90 11.19
C TRP A 5 -17.93 2.44 11.34
N ILE A 6 -18.39 1.57 10.44
CA ILE A 6 -17.97 0.16 10.40
C ILE A 6 -16.48 0.07 10.01
N SER A 7 -16.02 0.85 9.02
CA SER A 7 -14.62 0.83 8.61
C SER A 7 -13.65 1.32 9.70
N SER A 8 -14.04 2.33 10.51
CA SER A 8 -13.17 2.83 11.58
C SER A 8 -13.05 1.83 12.75
N ARG A 9 -14.13 1.14 13.09
CA ARG A 9 -14.11 0.06 14.10
C ARG A 9 -13.35 -1.17 13.62
N ALA A 10 -13.51 -1.55 12.35
CA ALA A 10 -12.76 -2.64 11.76
C ALA A 10 -11.24 -2.36 11.76
N ALA A 11 -10.84 -1.13 11.40
CA ALA A 11 -9.44 -0.72 11.40
C ALA A 11 -8.79 -0.79 12.78
N SER A 12 -9.55 -0.52 13.85
CA SER A 12 -9.06 -0.58 15.22
C SER A 12 -9.06 -2.00 15.82
N ALA A 13 -9.86 -2.93 15.27
CA ALA A 13 -9.87 -4.33 15.69
C ALA A 13 -8.72 -5.17 15.07
N LEU A 14 -8.30 -4.86 13.84
CA LEU A 14 -7.19 -5.53 13.16
C LEU A 14 -5.89 -5.63 13.98
N PRO A 15 -5.37 -4.55 14.60
CA PRO A 15 -4.14 -4.66 15.39
C PRO A 15 -4.29 -5.56 16.62
N LEU A 16 -5.47 -5.62 17.24
CA LEU A 16 -5.71 -6.54 18.37
C LEU A 16 -5.64 -7.99 17.91
N ILE A 17 -6.22 -8.30 16.75
CA ILE A 17 -6.12 -9.63 16.14
C ILE A 17 -4.65 -9.97 15.85
N GLY A 18 -3.87 -9.02 15.33
CA GLY A 18 -2.44 -9.19 15.11
C GLY A 18 -1.66 -9.49 16.39
N ILE A 19 -1.96 -8.80 17.49
CA ILE A 19 -1.34 -9.06 18.81
C ILE A 19 -1.69 -10.47 19.32
N VAL A 20 -2.96 -10.87 19.23
CA VAL A 20 -3.41 -12.21 19.65
C VAL A 20 -2.71 -13.30 18.83
N LEU A 21 -2.63 -13.14 17.51
CA LEU A 21 -1.94 -14.08 16.64
C LEU A 21 -0.44 -14.13 16.93
N ALA A 22 0.20 -12.98 17.19
CA ALA A 22 1.62 -12.93 17.55
C ALA A 22 1.90 -13.64 18.88
N LEU A 23 1.02 -13.48 19.87
CA LEU A 23 1.11 -14.20 21.16
C LEU A 23 0.90 -15.70 21.00
N ALA A 24 -0.06 -16.13 20.18
CA ALA A 24 -0.26 -17.54 19.88
C ALA A 24 0.97 -18.15 19.19
N ASN A 25 1.58 -17.40 18.26
CA ASN A 25 2.77 -17.84 17.55
C ASN A 25 4.02 -17.87 18.42
N TRP A 26 4.14 -16.95 19.39
CA TRP A 26 5.20 -16.97 20.41
C TRP A 26 5.22 -18.29 21.18
N ASN A 27 4.04 -18.81 21.54
CA ASN A 27 3.93 -20.07 22.25
C ASN A 27 4.31 -21.28 21.37
N ALA A 28 4.08 -21.19 20.06
CA ALA A 28 4.41 -22.26 19.11
C ALA A 28 5.91 -22.28 18.73
N ARG A 29 6.57 -21.12 18.66
CA ARG A 29 8.00 -20.99 18.31
C ARG A 29 8.72 -19.97 19.22
N PRO A 30 9.12 -20.38 20.44
CA PRO A 30 9.79 -19.47 21.38
C PRO A 30 11.13 -18.95 20.86
N ASP A 31 11.79 -19.70 19.98
CA ASP A 31 13.09 -19.34 19.38
C ASP A 31 13.01 -18.06 18.52
N ALA A 32 11.82 -17.74 18.02
CA ALA A 32 11.52 -16.54 17.22
C ALA A 32 10.87 -15.40 18.05
N ALA A 33 10.81 -15.54 19.37
CA ALA A 33 10.20 -14.58 20.31
C ALA A 33 10.54 -13.11 20.03
N TRP A 34 11.80 -12.81 19.75
CA TRP A 34 12.26 -11.44 19.52
C TRP A 34 11.67 -10.82 18.24
N ALA A 35 11.44 -11.62 17.19
CA ALA A 35 10.82 -11.15 15.94
C ALA A 35 9.34 -10.81 16.17
N TRP A 36 8.66 -11.60 17.00
CA TRP A 36 7.27 -11.33 17.40
C TRP A 36 7.16 -10.08 18.28
N ALA A 37 8.09 -9.90 19.23
CA ALA A 37 8.15 -8.69 20.07
C ALA A 37 8.29 -7.42 19.22
N ALA A 38 9.19 -7.43 18.24
CA ALA A 38 9.40 -6.31 17.33
C ALA A 38 8.13 -5.94 16.56
N THR A 39 7.39 -6.96 16.09
CA THR A 39 6.13 -6.78 15.36
C THR A 39 5.05 -6.15 16.25
N ILE A 40 4.88 -6.65 17.47
CA ILE A 40 3.93 -6.10 18.46
C ILE A 40 4.28 -4.64 18.79
N VAL A 41 5.55 -4.35 19.06
CA VAL A 41 6.02 -2.98 19.35
C VAL A 41 5.73 -2.04 18.18
N MET A 42 6.02 -2.47 16.95
CA MET A 42 5.75 -1.67 15.75
C MET A 42 4.25 -1.35 15.61
N PHE A 43 3.37 -2.31 15.89
CA PHE A 43 1.92 -2.10 15.90
C PHE A 43 1.48 -1.08 16.96
N VAL A 44 1.99 -1.21 18.19
CA VAL A 44 1.69 -0.26 19.28
C VAL A 44 2.13 1.15 18.89
N VAL A 45 3.33 1.28 18.33
CA VAL A 45 3.86 2.56 17.83
C VAL A 45 2.97 3.12 16.72
N MET A 46 2.59 2.30 15.73
CA MET A 46 1.76 2.75 14.61
C MET A 46 0.39 3.25 15.09
N VAL A 47 -0.28 2.51 16.00
CA VAL A 47 -1.55 2.92 16.59
C VAL A 47 -1.41 4.19 17.44
N ALA A 48 -0.31 4.32 18.18
CA ALA A 48 -0.02 5.52 18.96
C ALA A 48 0.20 6.75 18.07
N VAL A 49 0.93 6.60 16.96
CA VAL A 49 1.14 7.65 15.96
C VAL A 49 -0.17 8.04 15.30
N GLU A 50 -1.00 7.08 14.90
CA GLU A 50 -2.30 7.36 14.29
C GLU A 50 -3.21 8.14 15.25
N ARG A 51 -3.35 7.68 16.51
CA ARG A 51 -4.13 8.38 17.54
C ARG A 51 -3.62 9.80 17.78
N ARG A 52 -2.30 9.99 17.84
CA ARG A 52 -1.70 11.31 18.02
C ARG A 52 -1.96 12.22 16.83
N SER A 53 -1.91 11.68 15.60
CA SER A 53 -2.24 12.43 14.38
C SER A 53 -3.71 12.82 14.32
N GLN A 54 -4.63 11.92 14.73
CA GLN A 54 -6.07 12.18 14.77
C GLN A 54 -6.41 13.28 15.79
N LEU A 55 -5.77 13.27 16.95
CA LEU A 55 -5.91 14.31 17.97
C LEU A 55 -5.33 15.66 17.52
N ALA A 56 -4.27 15.65 16.70
CA ALA A 56 -3.72 16.86 16.12
C ALA A 56 -4.62 17.41 14.99
N SER A 57 -5.21 16.54 14.17
CA SER A 57 -6.08 16.95 13.07
C SER A 57 -7.46 17.44 13.53
N SER A 58 -7.99 16.93 14.65
CA SER A 58 -9.27 17.39 15.19
C SER A 58 -9.24 18.83 15.67
N ARG A 59 -8.07 19.33 16.09
CA ARG A 59 -7.85 20.74 16.44
C ARG A 59 -7.78 21.66 15.22
N SER A 60 -7.47 21.14 14.04
CA SER A 60 -7.45 21.87 12.77
C SER A 60 -8.78 21.66 12.03
N SER A 61 -9.89 22.05 12.67
CA SER A 61 -11.22 22.00 12.08
C SER A 61 -11.43 23.20 11.15
N GLY A 62 -10.87 23.08 9.95
CA GLY A 62 -11.09 23.96 8.81
C GLY A 62 -10.76 23.21 7.52
N ASP A 63 -11.82 22.82 6.80
CA ASP A 63 -11.85 22.35 5.42
C ASP A 63 -11.54 20.88 5.09
N ALA A 64 -12.34 20.38 4.13
CA ALA A 64 -12.44 19.01 3.61
C ALA A 64 -11.12 18.33 3.19
N ALA A 65 -10.00 19.06 3.20
CA ALA A 65 -8.65 18.51 3.05
C ALA A 65 -8.26 17.59 4.23
N SER A 66 -8.68 17.92 5.45
CA SER A 66 -8.37 17.13 6.66
C SER A 66 -9.06 15.76 6.64
N ALA A 67 -10.33 15.70 6.24
CA ALA A 67 -11.08 14.44 6.10
C ALA A 67 -10.48 13.49 5.04
N ARG A 68 -9.93 14.04 3.95
CA ARG A 68 -9.28 13.28 2.88
C ARG A 68 -7.92 12.70 3.31
N SER A 69 -7.22 13.40 4.21
CA SER A 69 -5.97 12.96 4.82
C SER A 69 -6.18 11.78 5.77
N VAL A 70 -7.19 11.86 6.65
CA VAL A 70 -7.48 10.79 7.63
C VAL A 70 -7.89 9.48 6.95
N ALA A 71 -8.74 9.53 5.93
CA ALA A 71 -9.15 8.33 5.18
C ALA A 71 -7.96 7.64 4.47
N SER A 72 -6.96 8.41 4.04
CA SER A 72 -5.72 7.90 3.46
C SER A 72 -4.86 7.17 4.49
N VAL A 73 -4.73 7.73 5.69
CA VAL A 73 -3.95 7.13 6.78
C VAL A 73 -4.59 5.82 7.26
N THR A 74 -5.90 5.82 7.51
CA THR A 74 -6.60 4.61 7.98
C THR A 74 -6.56 3.48 6.94
N GLY A 75 -6.63 3.80 5.64
CA GLY A 75 -6.46 2.81 4.57
C GLY A 75 -5.07 2.19 4.52
N ALA A 76 -4.02 3.01 4.71
CA ALA A 76 -2.63 2.53 4.77
C ALA A 76 -2.40 1.66 6.02
N VAL A 77 -2.94 2.07 7.16
CA VAL A 77 -2.86 1.32 8.43
C VAL A 77 -3.58 -0.03 8.32
N ALA A 78 -4.82 -0.04 7.85
CA ALA A 78 -5.58 -1.28 7.68
C ALA A 78 -4.87 -2.25 6.72
N PHE A 79 -4.29 -1.72 5.64
CA PHE A 79 -3.51 -2.53 4.71
C PHE A 79 -2.22 -3.09 5.32
N GLY A 80 -1.44 -2.25 6.02
CA GLY A 80 -0.23 -2.69 6.71
C GLY A 80 -0.54 -3.76 7.77
N ALA A 81 -1.67 -3.61 8.47
CA ALA A 81 -2.13 -4.62 9.41
C ALA A 81 -2.47 -5.94 8.72
N LEU A 82 -3.19 -5.89 7.60
CA LEU A 82 -3.59 -7.06 6.82
C LEU A 82 -2.37 -7.78 6.20
N MET A 83 -1.39 -7.02 5.71
CA MET A 83 -0.09 -7.52 5.22
C MET A 83 0.70 -8.30 6.26
N MET A 84 0.52 -8.02 7.56
CA MET A 84 1.17 -8.73 8.64
C MET A 84 0.35 -9.93 9.13
N ILE A 85 -0.95 -9.71 9.34
CA ILE A 85 -1.87 -10.72 9.92
C ILE A 85 -1.97 -11.97 9.05
N ILE A 86 -2.08 -11.80 7.73
CA ILE A 86 -2.30 -12.93 6.81
C ILE A 86 -1.11 -13.88 6.77
N PRO A 87 0.14 -13.44 6.49
CA PRO A 87 1.30 -14.31 6.58
C PRO A 87 1.46 -14.93 7.97
N LEU A 88 1.20 -14.19 9.06
CA LEU A 88 1.21 -14.76 10.41
C LEU A 88 0.25 -15.94 10.53
N ALA A 89 -1.00 -15.75 10.13
CA ALA A 89 -2.02 -16.78 10.22
C ALA A 89 -1.66 -18.02 9.40
N LEU A 90 -1.07 -17.83 8.21
CA LEU A 90 -0.56 -18.91 7.36
C LEU A 90 0.62 -19.65 8.00
N THR A 91 1.61 -18.92 8.56
CA THR A 91 2.73 -19.57 9.26
C THR A 91 2.26 -20.38 10.47
N LEU A 92 1.23 -19.90 11.18
CA LEU A 92 0.63 -20.60 12.29
C LEU A 92 -0.15 -21.84 11.81
N ALA A 93 -0.93 -21.72 10.74
CA ALA A 93 -1.64 -22.86 10.13
C ALA A 93 -0.69 -23.97 9.68
N HIS A 94 0.46 -23.60 9.09
CA HIS A 94 1.52 -24.56 8.76
C HIS A 94 2.16 -25.18 10.00
N ALA A 95 2.40 -24.41 11.07
CA ALA A 95 2.95 -24.95 12.32
C ALA A 95 2.04 -26.01 12.97
N TYR A 96 0.72 -25.90 12.78
CA TYR A 96 -0.26 -26.89 13.23
C TYR A 96 -0.53 -28.03 12.23
N GLY A 97 0.17 -28.07 11.09
CA GLY A 97 -0.02 -29.10 10.07
C GLY A 97 -1.36 -29.02 9.33
N VAL A 98 -2.01 -27.84 9.34
CA VAL A 98 -3.27 -27.60 8.58
C VAL A 98 -2.97 -27.34 7.11
N VAL A 99 -1.78 -26.83 6.80
CA VAL A 99 -1.31 -26.52 5.45
C VAL A 99 0.08 -27.11 5.26
N ASP A 100 0.23 -27.99 4.27
CA ASP A 100 1.50 -28.68 3.96
C ASP A 100 2.42 -27.87 3.03
N ASP A 101 1.94 -26.77 2.46
CA ASP A 101 2.72 -25.94 1.53
C ASP A 101 3.62 -24.95 2.30
N PRO A 102 4.95 -25.17 2.35
CA PRO A 102 5.88 -24.28 3.05
C PRO A 102 5.95 -22.88 2.42
N ASP A 103 5.62 -22.75 1.14
CA ASP A 103 5.72 -21.51 0.37
C ASP A 103 4.42 -20.70 0.34
N GLY A 104 3.32 -21.29 0.83
CA GLY A 104 1.98 -20.70 0.77
C GLY A 104 1.91 -19.32 1.45
N GLY A 105 2.63 -19.15 2.57
CA GLY A 105 2.74 -17.86 3.27
C GLY A 105 3.40 -16.76 2.43
N ARG A 106 4.53 -17.09 1.80
CA ARG A 106 5.29 -16.16 0.94
C ARG A 106 4.47 -15.78 -0.30
N ARG A 107 3.88 -16.77 -0.97
CA ARG A 107 3.02 -16.53 -2.16
C ARG A 107 1.84 -15.64 -1.84
N THR A 108 1.11 -15.94 -0.77
CA THR A 108 -0.07 -15.17 -0.38
C THR A 108 0.29 -13.72 -0.07
N THR A 109 1.39 -13.50 0.65
CA THR A 109 1.89 -12.15 0.96
C THR A 109 2.18 -11.37 -0.31
N MET A 110 2.90 -11.98 -1.25
CA MET A 110 3.26 -11.33 -2.51
C MET A 110 2.04 -11.05 -3.41
N ILE A 111 1.06 -11.96 -3.45
CA ILE A 111 -0.21 -11.76 -4.17
C ILE A 111 -0.96 -10.55 -3.62
N ILE A 112 -1.10 -10.44 -2.30
CA ILE A 112 -1.81 -9.33 -1.67
C ILE A 112 -1.04 -8.01 -1.89
N LEU A 113 0.30 -8.05 -1.88
CA LEU A 113 1.14 -6.90 -2.17
C LEU A 113 0.93 -6.41 -3.61
N GLY A 114 0.90 -7.33 -4.58
CA GLY A 114 0.58 -7.02 -5.98
C GLY A 114 -0.83 -6.45 -6.12
N ALA A 115 -1.83 -7.04 -5.48
CA ALA A 115 -3.20 -6.55 -5.48
C ALA A 115 -3.31 -5.13 -4.91
N TYR A 116 -2.54 -4.82 -3.87
CA TYR A 116 -2.48 -3.47 -3.31
C TYR A 116 -1.85 -2.46 -4.24
N LEU A 117 -0.74 -2.81 -4.90
CA LEU A 117 -0.15 -1.96 -5.94
C LEU A 117 -1.16 -1.70 -7.06
N ALA A 118 -1.96 -2.71 -7.42
CA ALA A 118 -3.01 -2.58 -8.42
C ALA A 118 -4.08 -1.56 -8.01
N VAL A 119 -4.62 -1.72 -6.80
CA VAL A 119 -5.68 -0.85 -6.24
C VAL A 119 -5.17 0.58 -6.04
N THR A 120 -3.98 0.75 -5.47
CA THR A 120 -3.40 2.06 -5.21
C THR A 120 -3.04 2.78 -6.50
N GLY A 121 -2.43 2.10 -7.48
CA GLY A 121 -2.16 2.63 -8.82
C GLY A 121 -3.42 3.18 -9.49
N ASN A 122 -4.52 2.43 -9.43
CA ASN A 122 -5.81 2.84 -9.99
C ASN A 122 -6.48 4.01 -9.23
N ALA A 123 -6.13 4.20 -7.95
CA ALA A 123 -6.65 5.28 -7.13
C ALA A 123 -5.94 6.62 -7.35
N ILE A 124 -4.65 6.62 -7.74
CA ILE A 124 -3.85 7.82 -8.03
C ILE A 124 -4.56 8.81 -8.98
N PRO A 125 -5.06 8.41 -10.16
CA PRO A 125 -5.63 9.36 -11.12
C PRO A 125 -6.96 9.97 -10.70
N ARG A 126 -7.59 9.46 -9.64
CA ARG A 126 -8.88 9.95 -9.14
C ARG A 126 -8.73 11.15 -8.20
N LYS A 127 -7.51 11.45 -7.75
CA LYS A 127 -7.22 12.59 -6.87
C LYS A 127 -6.73 13.78 -7.70
N LEU A 128 -7.64 14.42 -8.46
CA LEU A 128 -7.32 15.67 -9.14
C LEU A 128 -7.16 16.79 -8.08
N PRO A 129 -6.01 17.48 -8.03
CA PRO A 129 -5.90 18.72 -7.28
C PRO A 129 -6.79 19.79 -7.92
N PRO A 130 -7.37 20.72 -7.14
CA PRO A 130 -8.15 21.81 -7.69
C PRO A 130 -7.31 22.59 -8.72
N THR A 131 -7.86 22.79 -9.91
CA THR A 131 -7.18 23.46 -11.04
C THR A 131 -6.72 24.88 -10.70
N SER A 132 -7.28 25.50 -9.67
CA SER A 132 -6.90 26.82 -9.17
C SER A 132 -5.53 26.90 -8.49
N SER A 133 -4.91 25.76 -8.11
CA SER A 133 -3.60 25.75 -7.45
C SER A 133 -2.42 25.41 -8.36
N MET A 134 -2.65 25.11 -9.64
CA MET A 134 -1.59 24.71 -10.57
C MET A 134 -1.07 25.89 -11.40
N GLN A 135 0.18 26.27 -11.19
CA GLN A 135 0.92 27.22 -12.04
C GLN A 135 1.35 26.62 -13.40
N CYS A 136 1.19 25.30 -13.58
CA CYS A 136 1.54 24.57 -14.81
C CYS A 136 0.29 24.17 -15.62
N ASP A 137 0.50 23.79 -16.88
CA ASP A 137 -0.52 23.18 -17.77
C ASP A 137 -1.15 21.94 -17.11
N GLY A 138 -2.29 22.13 -16.45
CA GLY A 138 -2.97 21.12 -15.65
C GLY A 138 -3.37 19.88 -16.46
N ALA A 139 -3.62 20.03 -17.77
CA ALA A 139 -3.96 18.92 -18.65
C ALA A 139 -2.79 17.92 -18.78
N ARG A 140 -1.56 18.41 -18.87
CA ARG A 140 -0.35 17.56 -18.93
C ARG A 140 -0.10 16.82 -17.63
N VAL A 141 -0.24 17.51 -16.50
CA VAL A 141 -0.06 16.91 -15.17
C VAL A 141 -1.10 15.80 -14.94
N GLN A 142 -2.35 16.04 -15.31
CA GLN A 142 -3.42 15.06 -15.21
C GLN A 142 -3.20 13.85 -16.15
N ALA A 143 -2.75 14.08 -17.38
CA ALA A 143 -2.42 13.01 -18.31
C ALA A 143 -1.29 12.12 -17.77
N PHE A 144 -0.26 12.72 -17.18
CA PHE A 144 0.82 12.00 -16.51
C PHE A 144 0.34 11.18 -15.31
N GLN A 145 -0.47 11.77 -14.42
CA GLN A 145 -1.01 11.05 -13.26
C GLN A 145 -1.86 9.84 -13.67
N ARG A 146 -2.64 9.96 -14.76
CA ARG A 146 -3.37 8.84 -15.36
C ARG A 146 -2.44 7.75 -15.85
N LEU A 147 -1.45 8.11 -16.65
CA LEU A 147 -0.53 7.14 -17.21
C LEU A 147 0.30 6.44 -16.13
N ALA A 148 0.83 7.21 -15.17
CA ALA A 148 1.59 6.68 -14.04
C ALA A 148 0.72 5.76 -13.17
N GLY A 149 -0.51 6.18 -12.84
CA GLY A 149 -1.45 5.37 -12.09
C GLY A 149 -1.78 4.04 -12.78
N TRP A 150 -2.08 4.08 -14.09
CA TRP A 150 -2.32 2.86 -14.88
C TRP A 150 -1.08 1.96 -14.98
N THR A 151 0.11 2.54 -15.11
CA THR A 151 1.37 1.78 -15.15
C THR A 151 1.56 1.00 -13.85
N TRP A 152 1.38 1.65 -12.69
CA TRP A 152 1.44 0.99 -11.39
C TRP A 152 0.31 -0.02 -11.18
N ALA A 153 -0.89 0.28 -11.68
CA ALA A 153 -2.03 -0.62 -11.59
C ALA A 153 -1.77 -1.95 -12.34
N LEU A 154 -1.28 -1.84 -13.58
CA LEU A 154 -0.90 -2.99 -14.41
C LEU A 154 0.30 -3.74 -13.84
N CYS A 155 1.29 -3.02 -13.30
CA CYS A 155 2.42 -3.62 -12.60
C CYS A 155 1.95 -4.48 -11.41
N GLY A 156 1.04 -3.96 -10.58
CA GLY A 156 0.50 -4.70 -9.44
C GLY A 156 -0.30 -5.93 -9.86
N LEU A 157 -1.11 -5.85 -10.91
CA LEU A 157 -1.82 -7.01 -11.47
C LEU A 157 -0.86 -8.05 -12.05
N GLY A 158 0.14 -7.61 -12.83
CA GLY A 158 1.20 -8.48 -13.35
C GLY A 158 1.98 -9.15 -12.22
N PHE A 159 2.27 -8.42 -11.15
CA PHE A 159 2.95 -8.93 -9.97
C PHE A 159 2.11 -10.01 -9.28
N ALA A 160 0.84 -9.74 -8.99
CA ALA A 160 -0.05 -10.69 -8.33
C ALA A 160 -0.27 -11.96 -9.18
N THR A 161 -0.47 -11.80 -10.49
CA THR A 161 -0.64 -12.92 -11.43
C THR A 161 0.64 -13.74 -11.57
N ALA A 162 1.82 -13.10 -11.57
CA ALA A 162 3.09 -13.83 -11.58
C ALA A 162 3.23 -14.72 -10.35
N TRP A 163 2.96 -14.20 -9.15
CA TRP A 163 3.04 -14.98 -7.91
C TRP A 163 1.95 -16.05 -7.76
N LEU A 164 0.82 -15.88 -8.46
CA LEU A 164 -0.24 -16.88 -8.53
C LEU A 164 0.07 -18.03 -9.50
N ALA A 165 0.69 -17.73 -10.65
CA ALA A 165 0.84 -18.70 -11.74
C ALA A 165 2.24 -19.30 -11.89
N LEU A 166 3.31 -18.60 -11.46
CA LEU A 166 4.69 -19.06 -11.66
C LEU A 166 5.22 -19.90 -10.49
N PRO A 167 6.21 -20.78 -10.73
CA PRO A 167 7.00 -21.39 -9.67
C PRO A 167 7.78 -20.30 -8.92
N ILE A 168 8.13 -20.56 -7.65
CA ILE A 168 8.65 -19.53 -6.75
C ILE A 168 9.97 -18.93 -7.24
N ASP A 169 10.82 -19.76 -7.83
CA ASP A 169 12.13 -19.38 -8.39
C ASP A 169 12.00 -18.42 -9.58
N ALA A 170 10.90 -18.51 -10.33
CA ALA A 170 10.64 -17.63 -11.47
C ALA A 170 9.81 -16.41 -11.08
N ALA A 171 8.93 -16.53 -10.09
CA ALA A 171 8.06 -15.44 -9.64
C ALA A 171 8.88 -14.24 -9.12
N GLU A 172 9.94 -14.49 -8.36
CA GLU A 172 10.81 -13.46 -7.80
C GLU A 172 11.46 -12.57 -8.88
N PRO A 173 12.28 -13.08 -9.82
CA PRO A 173 12.92 -12.25 -10.84
C PRO A 173 11.91 -11.58 -11.79
N VAL A 174 10.81 -12.26 -12.15
CA VAL A 174 9.76 -11.68 -13.00
C VAL A 174 9.08 -10.50 -12.30
N SER A 175 8.75 -10.66 -11.02
CA SER A 175 8.09 -9.61 -10.24
C SER A 175 9.00 -8.39 -10.05
N MET A 176 10.31 -8.61 -9.85
CA MET A 176 11.30 -7.55 -9.78
C MET A 176 11.45 -6.81 -11.12
N ALA A 177 11.51 -7.55 -12.24
CA ALA A 177 11.57 -6.97 -13.58
C ALA A 177 10.34 -6.10 -13.88
N LEU A 178 9.14 -6.53 -13.48
CA LEU A 178 7.91 -5.75 -13.63
C LEU A 178 7.98 -4.41 -12.88
N VAL A 179 8.43 -4.42 -11.62
CA VAL A 179 8.56 -3.19 -10.82
C VAL A 179 9.59 -2.25 -11.43
N VAL A 180 10.76 -2.76 -11.83
CA VAL A 180 11.81 -1.95 -12.48
C VAL A 180 11.30 -1.33 -13.78
N ALA A 181 10.57 -2.10 -14.61
CA ALA A 181 9.97 -1.59 -15.83
C ALA A 181 8.95 -0.48 -15.55
N ALA A 182 8.08 -0.65 -14.56
CA ALA A 182 7.10 0.36 -14.15
C ALA A 182 7.78 1.64 -13.65
N MET A 183 8.82 1.51 -12.81
CA MET A 183 9.65 2.64 -12.38
C MET A 183 10.27 3.36 -13.57
N PHE A 184 10.87 2.63 -14.51
CA PHE A 184 11.50 3.21 -15.69
C PHE A 184 10.49 3.99 -16.54
N VAL A 185 9.31 3.41 -16.80
CA VAL A 185 8.22 4.10 -17.52
C VAL A 185 7.83 5.39 -16.80
N THR A 186 7.58 5.35 -15.50
CA THR A 186 7.21 6.56 -14.75
C THR A 186 8.30 7.64 -14.73
N ILE A 187 9.57 7.26 -14.61
CA ILE A 187 10.71 8.19 -14.69
C ILE A 187 10.79 8.85 -16.07
N VAL A 188 10.72 8.05 -17.14
CA VAL A 188 10.75 8.58 -18.52
C VAL A 188 9.62 9.57 -18.75
N GLN A 189 8.43 9.29 -18.23
CA GLN A 189 7.28 10.21 -18.35
C GLN A 189 7.47 11.48 -17.52
N LEU A 190 8.08 11.38 -16.34
CA LEU A 190 8.42 12.54 -15.52
C LEU A 190 9.44 13.45 -16.23
N LEU A 191 10.46 12.86 -16.87
CA LEU A 191 11.45 13.59 -17.66
C LEU A 191 10.82 14.27 -18.88
N ARG A 192 9.88 13.61 -19.56
CA ARG A 192 9.12 14.20 -20.68
C ARG A 192 8.30 15.42 -20.26
N LEU A 193 7.73 15.41 -19.05
CA LEU A 193 7.03 16.57 -18.49
C LEU A 193 7.98 17.73 -18.16
N ARG A 194 9.19 17.43 -17.66
CA ARG A 194 10.17 18.44 -17.27
C ARG A 194 10.84 19.15 -18.44
N LYS A 195 10.83 18.57 -19.64
CA LYS A 195 11.50 19.16 -20.81
C LYS A 195 10.86 20.52 -21.13
N PRO A 196 11.56 21.65 -20.89
CA PRO A 196 11.02 22.97 -21.17
C PRO A 196 10.75 23.05 -22.68
N ARG A 197 9.55 23.47 -23.08
CA ARG A 197 9.42 24.02 -24.43
C ARG A 197 10.24 25.30 -24.42
N HIS A 198 11.40 25.30 -25.08
CA HIS A 198 12.01 26.54 -25.53
C HIS A 198 10.88 27.34 -26.17
N HIS A 199 10.50 28.44 -25.52
CA HIS A 199 9.64 29.43 -26.14
C HIS A 199 10.32 29.78 -27.46
N ALA A 200 9.67 29.45 -28.57
CA ALA A 200 10.05 30.03 -29.84
C ALA A 200 9.85 31.54 -29.67
N PRO A 201 10.90 32.36 -29.72
CA PRO A 201 10.71 33.81 -29.73
C PRO A 201 10.05 34.19 -31.05
N GLY A 202 8.90 34.87 -30.96
CA GLY A 202 8.37 35.66 -32.05
C GLY A 202 7.18 35.05 -32.80
N LEU A 203 6.05 35.72 -32.67
CA LEU A 203 5.38 36.36 -33.80
C LEU A 203 4.63 37.58 -33.24
N ASN A 204 5.21 38.74 -33.51
CA ASN A 204 4.58 40.06 -33.36
C ASN A 204 3.45 40.21 -34.38
#